data_AF-A0A1M6EWJ1-F1
#
_entry.id   AF-A0A1M6EWJ1-F1
#
_cell.length_a   1.000
_cell.length_b   1.000
_cell.length_c   1.000
_cell.angle_alpha   90.00
_cell.angle_beta   90.00
_cell.angle_gamma   90.00
#
_symmetry.space_group_name_H-M   'P 1'
#
loop_
_entity.id
_entity.type
_entity.pdbx_description
1 polymer ?
#
loop_
_entity_poly.entity_id
_entity_poly.type
_entity_poly.pdbx_seq_one_letter_code
_entity_poly.pdbx_strand_id
1 'polypeptide(L)'
;MLKIFSSLKSIWNKQCSATKVLTSLGFIALLHTSISIFFNSNFSTPSSLAVRSVLSSIFGYIFGEQIITNENFRNKKFQIAVCSIIGFVTLTMTILSDLIYIDQNSPAIIEIRNLLFSSVGFLISRCKSPECN
;
A
#
# COMPACT_ATOMS: atom_id res chain seq x y z
N MET A 1 -8.57 -15.48 -13.08
CA MET A 1 -8.47 -14.95 -11.69
C MET A 1 -8.03 -15.99 -10.66
N LEU A 2 -8.61 -17.20 -10.61
CA LEU A 2 -8.27 -18.23 -9.58
C LEU A 2 -6.77 -18.59 -9.50
N LYS A 3 -6.07 -18.70 -10.64
CA LYS A 3 -4.61 -18.98 -10.67
C LYS A 3 -3.74 -17.85 -10.10
N ILE A 4 -4.20 -16.60 -10.22
CA ILE A 4 -3.49 -15.43 -9.68
C ILE A 4 -3.62 -15.43 -8.16
N PHE A 5 -4.83 -15.66 -7.65
CA PHE A 5 -5.09 -15.80 -6.21
C PHE A 5 -4.34 -16.98 -5.58
N SER A 6 -4.30 -18.14 -6.23
CA SER A 6 -3.54 -19.29 -5.72
C SER A 6 -2.03 -19.01 -5.68
N SER A 7 -1.51 -18.30 -6.68
CA SER A 7 -0.11 -17.89 -6.72
C SER A 7 0.22 -16.87 -5.64
N LEU A 8 -0.64 -15.86 -5.46
CA LEU A 8 -0.52 -14.88 -4.37
C LEU A 8 -0.56 -15.54 -2.99
N LYS A 9 -1.49 -16.49 -2.79
CA LYS A 9 -1.62 -17.24 -1.54
C LYS A 9 -0.36 -18.07 -1.25
N SER A 10 0.23 -18.67 -2.28
CA SER A 10 1.50 -19.41 -2.15
C SER A 10 2.67 -18.49 -1.79
N ILE A 11 2.78 -17.33 -2.45
CA ILE A 11 3.83 -16.33 -2.17
C ILE A 11 3.65 -15.72 -0.76
N TRP A 12 2.41 -15.48 -0.34
CA TRP A 12 2.04 -15.03 1.00
C TRP A 12 2.42 -16.05 2.07
N ASN A 13 2.12 -17.33 1.84
CA ASN A 13 2.44 -18.39 2.80
C ASN A 13 3.94 -18.54 3.06
N LYS A 14 4.79 -18.16 2.11
CA LYS A 14 6.25 -18.15 2.23
C LYS A 14 6.80 -17.01 3.09
N GLN A 15 5.98 -16.03 3.49
CA GLN A 15 6.40 -14.94 4.39
C GLN A 15 6.44 -15.39 5.85
N CYS A 16 7.24 -14.71 6.67
CA CYS A 16 7.22 -14.91 8.11
C CYS A 16 5.88 -14.45 8.71
N SER A 17 5.52 -15.00 9.88
CA SER A 17 4.25 -14.69 10.54
C SER A 17 4.09 -13.20 10.86
N ALA A 18 5.17 -12.52 11.25
CA ALA A 18 5.17 -11.09 11.52
C ALA A 18 4.83 -10.27 10.26
N THR A 19 5.48 -10.54 9.13
CA THR A 19 5.18 -9.87 7.86
C THR A 19 3.73 -10.08 7.46
N LYS A 20 3.19 -11.31 7.58
CA LYS A 20 1.78 -11.59 7.25
C LYS A 20 0.83 -10.69 8.05
N VAL A 21 1.00 -10.65 9.37
CA VAL A 21 0.19 -9.79 10.26
C VAL A 21 0.34 -8.33 9.87
N LEU A 22 1.57 -7.87 9.63
CA LEU A 22 1.85 -6.48 9.26
C LEU A 22 1.17 -6.09 7.94
N THR A 23 1.32 -6.89 6.88
CA THR A 23 0.64 -6.64 5.61
C THR A 23 -0.88 -6.70 5.73
N SER A 24 -1.44 -7.59 6.54
CA SER A 24 -2.88 -7.62 6.80
C SER A 24 -3.37 -6.33 7.49
N LEU A 25 -2.64 -5.86 8.51
CA LEU A 25 -2.94 -4.59 9.17
C LEU A 25 -2.84 -3.40 8.21
N GLY A 26 -1.82 -3.40 7.33
CA GLY A 26 -1.67 -2.39 6.29
C GLY A 26 -2.86 -2.37 5.33
N PHE A 27 -3.36 -3.53 4.89
CA PHE A 27 -4.55 -3.61 4.04
C PHE A 27 -5.82 -3.14 4.75
N ILE A 28 -5.99 -3.46 6.03
CA ILE A 28 -7.14 -2.98 6.82
C ILE A 28 -7.09 -1.45 6.94
N ALA A 29 -5.92 -0.88 7.26
CA ALA A 29 -5.72 0.56 7.34
C ALA A 29 -5.95 1.25 5.98
N LEU A 30 -5.54 0.61 4.87
CA LEU A 30 -5.77 1.10 3.52
C LEU A 30 -7.26 1.12 3.19
N LEU A 31 -7.99 0.07 3.53
CA LEU A 31 -9.43 -0.04 3.32
C LEU A 31 -10.18 1.02 4.13
N HIS A 32 -9.83 1.19 5.41
CA HIS A 32 -10.39 2.23 6.25
C HIS A 32 -10.15 3.63 5.66
N THR A 33 -8.91 3.92 5.24
CA THR A 33 -8.54 5.21 4.63
C THR A 33 -9.25 5.43 3.29
N SER A 34 -9.46 4.37 2.52
CA SER A 34 -10.20 4.44 1.25
C SER A 34 -11.68 4.72 1.47
N ILE A 35 -12.31 4.07 2.46
CA ILE A 35 -13.70 4.31 2.81
C ILE A 35 -13.87 5.71 3.37
N SER A 36 -12.98 6.15 4.27
CA SER A 36 -13.12 7.46 4.92
C SER A 36 -13.13 8.62 3.93
N ILE A 37 -12.42 8.50 2.80
CA ILE A 37 -12.45 9.48 1.70
C ILE A 37 -13.87 9.76 1.21
N PHE A 38 -14.71 8.74 1.04
CA PHE A 38 -16.07 8.91 0.51
C PHE A 38 -17.10 9.31 1.55
N PHE A 39 -16.89 8.96 2.82
CA PHE A 39 -17.85 9.21 3.89
C PHE A 39 -17.66 10.56 4.60
N ASN A 40 -16.72 11.38 4.12
CA ASN A 40 -16.45 12.74 4.61
C ASN A 40 -16.42 12.83 6.15
N SER A 41 -15.87 11.81 6.81
CA SER A 41 -15.76 11.76 8.26
C SER A 41 -14.66 12.71 8.69
N ASN A 42 -14.97 13.72 9.51
CA ASN A 42 -14.03 14.69 10.11
C ASN A 42 -12.59 14.14 10.22
N PHE A 43 -11.75 14.49 9.26
CA PHE A 43 -10.47 13.79 9.01
C PHE A 43 -9.37 14.12 10.04
N SER A 44 -9.68 14.98 11.00
CA SER A 44 -8.83 15.46 12.08
C SER A 44 -9.04 14.72 13.41
N THR A 45 -9.78 13.61 13.43
CA THR A 45 -9.82 12.77 14.64
C THR A 45 -8.45 12.17 14.95
N PRO A 46 -8.07 12.03 16.23
CA PRO A 46 -6.82 11.34 16.61
C PRO A 46 -6.73 9.91 16.05
N SER A 47 -7.87 9.23 15.92
CA SER A 47 -7.97 7.87 15.38
C SER A 47 -7.62 7.80 13.89
N SER A 48 -8.13 8.73 13.06
CA SER A 48 -7.79 8.77 11.62
C SER A 48 -6.32 9.09 11.40
N LEU A 49 -5.73 9.94 12.25
CA LEU A 49 -4.30 10.22 12.21
C LEU A 49 -3.48 8.96 12.54
N ALA A 50 -3.84 8.23 13.62
CA ALA A 50 -3.16 7.01 14.01
C ALA A 50 -3.22 5.93 12.92
N VAL A 51 -4.38 5.73 12.29
CA VAL A 51 -4.54 4.79 11.18
C VAL A 51 -3.63 5.13 10.01
N ARG A 52 -3.53 6.42 9.64
CA ARG A 52 -2.63 6.88 8.57
C ARG A 52 -1.17 6.70 8.95
N SER A 53 -0.76 7.03 10.17
CA SER A 53 0.62 6.79 10.61
C SER A 53 1.01 5.31 10.59
N VAL A 54 0.08 4.42 10.99
CA VAL A 54 0.27 2.96 10.89
C VAL A 54 0.37 2.54 9.41
N LEU A 55 -0.49 3.07 8.55
CA LEU A 55 -0.47 2.83 7.10
C LEU A 55 0.89 3.20 6.49
N SER A 56 1.37 4.44 6.71
CA SER A 56 2.64 4.92 6.19
C SER A 56 3.82 4.12 6.75
N SER A 57 3.77 3.72 8.02
CA SER A 57 4.86 2.92 8.65
C SER A 57 4.97 1.53 8.03
N ILE A 58 3.83 0.84 7.87
CA ILE A 58 3.80 -0.52 7.31
C ILE A 58 4.22 -0.51 5.85
N PHE A 59 3.67 0.41 5.05
CA PHE A 59 4.01 0.47 3.64
C PHE A 59 5.37 1.11 3.37
N GLY A 60 5.82 2.06 4.18
CA GLY A 60 7.20 2.54 4.18
C GLY A 60 8.20 1.40 4.45
N TYR A 61 7.89 0.50 5.38
CA TYR A 61 8.67 -0.72 5.60
C TYR A 61 8.65 -1.67 4.38
N ILE A 62 7.51 -1.84 3.72
CA ILE A 62 7.38 -2.73 2.54
C ILE A 62 8.08 -2.16 1.29
N PHE A 63 8.01 -0.85 1.08
CA PHE A 63 8.67 -0.16 -0.03
C PHE A 63 10.16 0.08 0.22
N GLY A 64 10.61 0.04 1.48
CA GLY A 64 12.01 0.18 1.85
C GLY A 64 12.46 1.61 2.12
N GLU A 65 11.54 2.51 2.48
CA GLU A 65 11.82 3.93 2.72
C GLU A 65 12.42 4.23 4.11
N GLN A 66 12.40 3.26 5.03
CA GLN A 66 12.95 3.43 6.39
C GLN A 66 14.15 2.52 6.65
N ILE A 67 15.32 3.18 6.72
CA ILE A 67 16.50 2.98 7.59
C ILE A 67 16.78 1.51 7.95
N ILE A 68 17.89 0.98 7.42
CA ILE A 68 18.32 -0.42 7.41
C ILE A 68 17.68 -1.17 6.23
N THR A 69 18.42 -1.25 5.12
CA THR A 69 18.22 -2.23 4.05
C THR A 69 18.15 -3.61 4.67
N ASN A 70 16.94 -4.05 4.99
CA ASN A 70 16.75 -5.39 5.47
C ASN A 70 16.71 -6.29 4.24
N GLU A 71 17.86 -6.87 3.91
CA GLU A 71 17.96 -7.97 2.94
C GLU A 71 16.99 -9.14 3.29
N ASN A 72 16.39 -9.13 4.48
CA ASN A 72 15.39 -10.12 4.94
C ASN A 72 13.98 -10.01 4.33
N PHE A 73 13.66 -9.08 3.42
CA PHE A 73 12.50 -9.31 2.56
C PHE A 73 12.86 -10.37 1.51
N ARG A 74 12.91 -11.61 1.99
CA ARG A 74 13.37 -12.83 1.31
C ARG A 74 12.61 -13.11 0.00
N ASN A 75 11.49 -12.42 -0.23
CA ASN A 75 10.62 -12.67 -1.37
C ASN A 75 10.30 -11.36 -2.12
N LYS A 76 11.21 -10.93 -2.99
CA LYS A 76 11.01 -9.76 -3.87
C LYS A 76 9.71 -9.84 -4.67
N LYS A 77 9.30 -11.05 -5.10
CA LYS A 77 8.03 -11.31 -5.79
C LYS A 77 6.82 -10.94 -4.94
N PHE A 78 6.90 -11.12 -3.62
CA PHE A 78 5.86 -10.70 -2.69
C PHE A 78 5.74 -9.18 -2.63
N GLN A 79 6.86 -8.46 -2.46
CA GLN A 79 6.84 -7.01 -2.43
C GLN A 79 6.30 -6.42 -3.73
N ILE A 80 6.71 -6.95 -4.89
CA ILE A 80 6.19 -6.53 -6.19
C ILE A 80 4.67 -6.78 -6.27
N ALA A 81 4.19 -7.95 -5.84
CA ALA A 81 2.75 -8.26 -5.85
C ALA A 81 1.95 -7.32 -4.92
N VAL A 82 2.41 -7.13 -3.69
CA VAL A 82 1.76 -6.22 -2.72
C VAL A 82 1.77 -4.78 -3.23
N CYS A 83 2.91 -4.32 -3.73
CA CYS A 83 3.07 -2.99 -4.29
C CYS A 83 2.16 -2.77 -5.52
N SER A 84 2.05 -3.76 -6.41
CA SER A 84 1.14 -3.72 -7.54
C SER A 84 -0.32 -3.58 -7.09
N ILE A 85 -0.74 -4.36 -6.09
CA ILE A 85 -2.10 -4.28 -5.55
C ILE A 85 -2.35 -2.89 -4.94
N ILE A 86 -1.41 -2.38 -4.13
CA ILE A 86 -1.54 -1.06 -3.53
C ILE A 86 -1.65 0.00 -4.61
N GLY A 87 -0.77 -0.01 -5.62
CA GLY A 87 -0.80 0.93 -6.74
C GLY A 87 -2.12 0.90 -7.51
N PHE A 88 -2.69 -0.28 -7.77
CA PHE A 88 -4.01 -0.40 -8.38
C PHE A 88 -5.12 0.18 -7.49
N VAL A 89 -5.10 -0.12 -6.19
CA VAL A 89 -6.10 0.40 -5.25
C VAL A 89 -6.01 1.92 -5.14
N THR A 90 -4.82 2.48 -4.92
CA THR A 90 -4.62 3.92 -4.75
C THR A 90 -4.90 4.71 -6.03
N LEU A 91 -4.55 4.17 -7.20
CA LEU A 91 -4.91 4.76 -8.48
C LEU A 91 -6.42 4.80 -8.67
N THR A 92 -7.10 3.67 -8.40
CA THR A 92 -8.57 3.59 -8.49
C THR A 92 -9.22 4.61 -7.55
N MET A 93 -8.75 4.71 -6.31
CA MET A 93 -9.27 5.69 -5.34
C MET A 93 -9.03 7.13 -5.79
N THR A 94 -7.87 7.42 -6.38
CA THR A 94 -7.57 8.76 -6.90
C THR A 94 -8.52 9.15 -8.04
N ILE A 95 -8.74 8.25 -9.01
CA ILE A 95 -9.68 8.46 -10.12
C ILE A 95 -11.12 8.64 -9.60
N LEU A 96 -11.56 7.78 -8.67
CA LEU A 96 -12.90 7.89 -8.09
C LEU A 96 -13.08 9.19 -7.29
N SER A 97 -12.04 9.63 -6.58
CA SER A 97 -12.10 10.87 -5.81
C SER A 97 -12.25 12.12 -6.69
N ASP A 98 -11.64 12.10 -7.88
CA ASP A 98 -11.77 13.15 -8.88
C ASP A 98 -13.17 13.16 -9.52
N LEU A 99 -13.68 11.97 -9.89
CA LEU A 99 -15.02 11.83 -10.49
C LEU A 99 -16.16 12.30 -9.58
N ILE A 100 -16.02 12.17 -8.26
CA ILE A 100 -17.06 12.50 -7.26
C ILE A 100 -16.84 13.91 -6.67
N TYR A 101 -15.86 14.68 -7.17
CA TYR A 101 -15.53 16.03 -6.68
C TYR A 101 -15.24 16.07 -5.17
N ILE A 102 -14.51 15.09 -4.65
CA ILE A 102 -14.07 15.07 -3.26
C ILE A 102 -12.97 16.12 -3.05
N ASP A 103 -12.92 16.74 -1.87
CA ASP A 103 -11.87 17.69 -1.50
C ASP A 103 -10.47 17.06 -1.60
N GLN A 104 -9.76 17.44 -2.65
CA GLN A 104 -8.42 16.98 -2.98
C GLN A 104 -7.35 17.41 -1.96
N ASN A 105 -7.68 18.33 -1.05
CA ASN A 105 -6.79 18.75 0.03
C ASN A 105 -7.01 17.97 1.33
N SER A 106 -7.94 17.01 1.33
CA SER A 106 -8.16 16.17 2.50
C SER A 106 -6.88 15.37 2.83
N PRO A 107 -6.52 15.25 4.12
CA PRO A 107 -5.31 14.54 4.52
C PRO A 107 -5.32 13.05 4.11
N ALA A 108 -6.49 12.43 3.98
CA ALA A 108 -6.63 11.05 3.52
C ALA A 108 -6.29 10.91 2.02
N ILE A 109 -6.74 11.84 1.17
CA ILE A 109 -6.39 11.82 -0.27
C ILE A 109 -4.90 12.10 -0.48
N ILE A 110 -4.31 13.01 0.32
CA ILE A 110 -2.86 13.23 0.31
C ILE A 110 -2.11 11.93 0.61
N GLU A 111 -2.55 11.19 1.65
CA GLU A 111 -1.95 9.90 2.00
C GLU A 111 -2.03 8.87 0.86
N ILE A 112 -3.21 8.75 0.22
CA ILE A 112 -3.42 7.83 -0.91
C ILE A 112 -2.52 8.20 -2.10
N ARG A 113 -2.36 9.50 -2.40
CA ARG A 113 -1.46 9.96 -3.48
C ARG A 113 -0.01 9.67 -3.16
N ASN A 114 0.44 9.92 -1.94
CA ASN A 114 1.80 9.59 -1.51
C ASN A 114 2.04 8.08 -1.64
N LEU A 115 1.09 7.26 -1.21
CA LEU A 115 1.17 5.82 -1.32
C LEU A 115 1.18 5.35 -2.78
N LEU A 116 0.41 5.99 -3.66
CA LEU A 116 0.48 5.77 -5.11
C LEU A 116 1.89 6.08 -5.64
N PHE A 117 2.45 7.25 -5.32
CA PHE A 117 3.78 7.63 -5.77
C PHE A 117 4.87 6.70 -5.25
N SER A 118 4.86 6.33 -3.97
CA SER A 118 5.80 5.37 -3.40
C SER A 118 5.65 4.00 -4.07
N SER A 119 4.42 3.55 -4.34
CA SER A 119 4.20 2.27 -5.02
C SER A 119 4.72 2.27 -6.47
N VAL A 120 4.44 3.32 -7.24
CA VAL A 120 4.91 3.48 -8.61
C VAL A 120 6.44 3.63 -8.64
N GLY A 121 7.01 4.44 -7.75
CA GLY A 121 8.45 4.60 -7.60
C GLY A 121 9.15 3.28 -7.28
N PHE A 122 8.57 2.48 -6.38
CA PHE A 122 9.07 1.14 -6.07
C PHE A 122 9.01 0.22 -7.31
N LEU A 123 7.89 0.16 -8.02
CA LEU A 123 7.76 -0.68 -9.23
C LEU A 123 8.76 -0.28 -10.32
N ILE A 124 8.92 1.02 -10.58
CA ILE A 124 9.91 1.55 -11.53
C ILE A 124 11.32 1.13 -11.12
N SER A 125 11.66 1.21 -9.83
CA SER A 125 12.98 0.80 -9.34
C SER A 125 13.25 -0.70 -9.57
N ARG A 126 12.20 -1.54 -9.49
CA ARG A 126 12.31 -2.98 -9.77
C ARG A 126 12.41 -3.29 -11.25
N CYS A 127 11.75 -2.53 -12.14
CA CYS A 127 11.90 -2.69 -13.59
C CYS A 127 13.33 -2.38 -14.09
N LYS A 128 14.06 -1.49 -13.41
CA LYS A 128 15.46 -1.17 -13.73
C LYS A 128 16.46 -2.19 -13.17
N SER A 129 16.01 -3.15 -12.38
CA SER A 129 16.87 -4.15 -11.76
C SER A 129 17.18 -5.28 -12.76
N PRO A 130 18.43 -5.80 -12.81
CA PRO A 130 18.84 -6.84 -13.76
C PRO A 130 18.09 -8.18 -13.62
N GLU A 131 17.25 -8.35 -12.60
CA GLU A 131 16.40 -9.54 -12.40
C GLU A 131 15.16 -9.60 -13.31
N CYS A 132 14.92 -8.58 -14.14
CA CYS A 132 13.84 -8.57 -15.15
C CYS A 132 14.32 -8.88 -16.59
N ASN A 133 15.61 -9.16 -16.80
CA ASN A 133 16.15 -9.63 -18.09
C ASN A 133 16.40 -11.14 -18.08
#